data_AF-A0A4S8MMB8-F1
#
_entry.id   AF-A0A4S8MMB8-F1
#
_cell.length_a   1.000
_cell.length_b   1.000
_cell.length_c   1.000
_cell.angle_alpha   90.00
_cell.angle_beta   90.00
_cell.angle_gamma   90.00
#
_symmetry.space_group_name_H-M   'P 1'
#
loop_
_entity.id
_entity.type
_entity.pdbx_description
1 polymer ?
#
loop_
_entity_poly.entity_id
_entity_poly.type
_entity_poly.pdbx_seq_one_letter_code
_entity_poly.pdbx_strand_id
1 'polypeptide(L)'
;MASSSPSSPPFISLEGSHQEPAQVAKISLSTLVHKEEIGRVEHAREANIKRENAVCTTNGTSPWKSFYRSCSQSPGVRNVVWKEGKPYAMEYLFFKSVDTGRLLPMKYAEIRIQFYVDRNRWERQNKMKDVRKRMEGEMFQIMLLGMGPTMFLRSFVDIGGADIPIVVTDWCDDHVKMALDYWINMSAGRLSDKESRIEFCKIARTSSYECNEPSFYEADLLVRSLLQDPSLEYVPPFILFFQINGGKFTPLFTSPHLAPPSPILDALPRGCGAPQCTDDKCRDEVWNGIDSASLKSLDANMIKCDKKDPSFSSLSANETRFWRLKALWEPKEQLCNTWGCNVSDSQEYRARGMALKRCMKCKEVLYCSTIHQRLDWEQHKTVCETRPDP
;
A
#
# COMPACT_ATOMS: atom_id res chain seq x y z
N MET A 1 -45.36 47.76 57.32
CA MET A 1 -43.94 47.52 57.64
C MET A 1 -43.84 46.13 58.25
N ALA A 2 -43.13 45.11 57.77
CA ALA A 2 -42.30 44.86 56.61
C ALA A 2 -42.42 43.34 56.34
N SER A 3 -42.63 42.94 55.09
CA SER A 3 -42.75 41.55 54.63
C SER A 3 -41.36 40.94 54.38
N SER A 4 -41.01 39.85 55.05
CA SER A 4 -39.75 39.12 54.84
C SER A 4 -39.97 37.89 53.94
N SER A 5 -39.50 37.99 52.71
CA SER A 5 -39.42 36.92 51.71
C SER A 5 -38.31 35.92 52.04
N PRO A 6 -38.40 34.65 51.62
CA PRO A 6 -37.32 33.69 51.77
C PRO A 6 -36.20 33.96 50.75
N SER A 7 -34.97 34.11 51.22
CA SER A 7 -33.77 34.28 50.40
C SER A 7 -33.39 32.95 49.72
N SER A 8 -33.51 32.91 48.40
CA SER A 8 -32.95 31.84 47.56
C SER A 8 -31.42 31.77 47.68
N PRO A 9 -30.81 30.57 47.57
CA PRO A 9 -29.36 30.42 47.59
C PRO A 9 -28.71 31.08 46.36
N PRO A 10 -27.43 31.47 46.44
CA PRO A 10 -26.76 32.15 45.34
C PRO A 10 -26.67 31.22 44.12
N PHE A 11 -27.28 31.64 43.01
CA PHE A 11 -27.01 31.11 41.69
C PHE A 11 -25.52 31.35 41.39
N ILE A 12 -24.71 30.28 41.42
CA ILE A 12 -23.39 30.30 40.80
C ILE A 12 -23.66 30.26 39.29
N SER A 13 -23.52 31.40 38.61
CA SER A 13 -23.41 31.43 37.16
C SER A 13 -22.15 30.65 36.77
N LEU A 14 -22.35 29.39 36.39
CA LEU A 14 -21.41 28.70 35.52
C LEU A 14 -21.58 29.31 34.12
N GLU A 15 -20.95 30.44 33.89
CA GLU A 15 -20.48 30.80 32.54
C GLU A 15 -19.37 29.82 32.19
N GLY A 16 -19.77 28.57 31.95
CA GLY A 16 -18.96 27.55 31.33
C GLY A 16 -18.79 27.96 29.89
N SER A 17 -17.57 28.42 29.57
CA SER A 17 -17.05 28.61 28.23
C SER A 17 -17.76 27.71 27.23
N HIS A 18 -18.39 28.30 26.23
CA HIS A 18 -18.66 27.61 24.97
C HIS A 18 -17.31 27.07 24.48
N GLN A 19 -16.99 25.83 24.85
CA GLN A 19 -15.98 25.05 24.17
C GLN A 19 -16.55 24.84 22.78
N GLU A 20 -16.01 25.59 21.82
CA GLU A 20 -16.13 25.24 20.42
C GLU A 20 -15.91 23.73 20.28
N PRO A 21 -16.73 23.02 19.48
CA PRO A 21 -16.52 21.61 19.21
C PRO A 21 -15.06 21.46 18.80
N ALA A 22 -14.32 20.62 19.54
CA ALA A 22 -12.89 20.40 19.35
C ALA A 22 -12.61 20.38 17.85
N GLN A 23 -11.94 21.43 17.36
CA GLN A 23 -11.58 21.54 15.95
C GLN A 23 -10.89 20.23 15.61
N VAL A 24 -11.50 19.44 14.74
CA VAL A 24 -10.89 18.26 14.15
C VAL A 24 -9.57 18.79 13.61
N ALA A 25 -8.47 18.45 14.27
CA ALA A 25 -7.16 18.94 13.90
C ALA A 25 -6.95 18.48 12.46
N LYS A 26 -7.05 19.41 11.51
CA LYS A 26 -6.59 19.20 10.15
C LYS A 26 -5.13 18.83 10.30
N ILE A 27 -4.80 17.55 10.20
CA ILE A 27 -3.43 17.11 10.06
C ILE A 27 -2.99 17.66 8.70
N SER A 28 -2.40 18.85 8.70
CA SER A 28 -1.85 19.42 7.48
C SER A 28 -0.69 18.52 7.07
N LEU A 29 -0.84 17.79 5.98
CA LEU A 29 0.24 16.95 5.42
C LEU A 29 1.46 17.79 5.03
N SER A 30 1.30 19.11 4.87
CA SER A 30 2.39 20.06 4.68
C SER A 30 3.37 20.13 5.87
N THR A 31 2.96 19.68 7.05
CA THR A 31 3.82 19.63 8.26
C THR A 31 4.59 18.32 8.42
N LEU A 32 4.39 17.33 7.54
CA LEU A 32 4.93 15.97 7.68
C LEU A 32 5.96 15.56 6.61
N VAL A 33 6.39 16.47 5.73
CA VAL A 33 7.42 16.15 4.72
C VAL A 33 8.67 16.97 4.94
N HIS A 34 9.67 16.37 5.58
CA HIS A 34 11.05 16.75 5.29
C HIS A 34 11.36 16.15 3.91
N LYS A 35 11.59 17.00 2.90
CA LYS A 35 12.05 16.52 1.58
C LYS A 35 13.46 15.94 1.75
N GLU A 36 13.60 14.64 1.94
CA GLU A 36 14.89 13.98 1.74
C GLU A 36 15.22 13.93 0.25
N GLU A 37 16.52 14.08 -0.04
CA GLU A 37 17.05 14.15 -1.40
C GLU A 37 16.87 12.82 -2.14
N ILE A 38 16.32 12.88 -3.35
CA ILE A 38 16.12 11.78 -4.30
C ILE A 38 17.36 10.86 -4.40
N GLY A 39 18.57 11.42 -4.28
CA GLY A 39 19.84 10.68 -4.36
C GLY A 39 20.00 9.58 -3.31
N ARG A 40 19.43 9.70 -2.11
CA ARG A 40 19.54 8.65 -1.07
C ARG A 40 18.73 7.41 -1.39
N VAL A 41 17.54 7.59 -1.98
CA VAL A 41 16.65 6.50 -2.36
C VAL A 41 17.23 5.71 -3.53
N GLU A 42 17.76 6.40 -4.54
CA GLU A 42 18.45 5.75 -5.67
C GLU A 42 19.65 4.93 -5.19
N HIS A 43 20.47 5.51 -4.31
CA HIS A 43 21.61 4.81 -3.71
C HIS A 43 21.19 3.56 -2.94
N ALA A 44 20.13 3.65 -2.13
CA ALA A 44 19.61 2.51 -1.38
C ALA A 44 19.09 1.39 -2.30
N ARG A 45 18.40 1.76 -3.38
CA ARG A 45 17.91 0.81 -4.40
C ARG A 45 19.07 0.09 -5.10
N GLU A 46 20.09 0.83 -5.54
CA GLU A 46 21.29 0.24 -6.14
C GLU A 46 22.08 -0.63 -5.17
N ALA A 47 22.22 -0.19 -3.92
CA ALA A 47 22.89 -0.94 -2.87
C ALA A 47 22.18 -2.27 -2.60
N ASN A 48 20.84 -2.29 -2.61
CA ASN A 48 20.07 -3.52 -2.46
C ASN A 48 20.36 -4.52 -3.59
N ILE A 49 20.30 -4.09 -4.87
CA ILE A 49 20.62 -4.95 -6.02
C ILE A 49 22.08 -5.45 -5.98
N LYS A 50 23.04 -4.59 -5.62
CA LYS A 50 24.45 -4.98 -5.45
C LYS A 50 24.60 -6.03 -4.34
N ARG A 51 23.92 -5.87 -3.21
CA ARG A 51 23.91 -6.82 -2.11
C ARG A 51 23.38 -8.18 -2.55
N GLU A 52 22.23 -8.22 -3.22
CA GLU A 52 21.62 -9.46 -3.71
C GLU A 52 22.54 -10.18 -4.73
N ASN A 53 23.23 -9.43 -5.59
CA ASN A 53 24.22 -10.01 -6.50
C ASN A 53 25.47 -10.55 -5.77
N ALA A 54 25.94 -9.91 -4.69
CA ALA A 54 27.07 -10.39 -3.90
C ALA A 54 26.75 -11.64 -3.06
N VAL A 55 25.51 -11.79 -2.58
CA VAL A 55 25.04 -13.05 -1.98
C VAL A 55 25.13 -14.19 -2.99
N CYS A 56 24.89 -13.90 -4.27
CA CYS A 56 24.94 -14.92 -5.32
C CYS A 56 26.34 -15.49 -5.56
N THR A 57 27.39 -14.70 -5.34
CA THR A 57 28.77 -15.13 -5.61
C THR A 57 29.37 -15.93 -4.47
N THR A 58 28.81 -15.82 -3.27
CA THR A 58 29.40 -16.36 -2.04
C THR A 58 28.74 -17.63 -1.54
N ASN A 59 27.40 -17.74 -1.58
CA ASN A 59 26.67 -18.80 -0.88
C ASN A 59 25.56 -19.51 -1.68
N GLY A 60 25.25 -19.14 -2.93
CA GLY A 60 24.12 -19.73 -3.68
C GLY A 60 23.38 -18.71 -4.55
N THR A 61 22.06 -18.76 -4.66
CA THR A 61 21.26 -17.72 -5.34
C THR A 61 20.58 -16.82 -4.30
N SER A 62 20.55 -15.50 -4.56
CA SER A 62 19.77 -14.56 -3.73
C SER A 62 18.29 -14.96 -3.72
N PRO A 63 17.56 -14.79 -2.61
CA PRO A 63 16.15 -15.13 -2.51
C PRO A 63 15.31 -14.35 -3.52
N TRP A 64 15.51 -13.04 -3.62
CA TRP A 64 14.80 -12.19 -4.57
C TRP A 64 15.13 -12.56 -6.00
N LYS A 65 16.41 -12.81 -6.31
CA LYS A 65 16.80 -13.27 -7.64
C LYS A 65 16.15 -14.61 -8.00
N SER A 66 16.14 -15.56 -7.07
CA SER A 66 15.51 -16.88 -7.25
C SER A 66 14.00 -16.74 -7.45
N PHE A 67 13.36 -15.90 -6.64
CA PHE A 67 11.95 -15.57 -6.74
C PHE A 67 11.59 -14.97 -8.10
N TYR A 68 12.29 -13.92 -8.53
CA TYR A 68 12.03 -13.29 -9.82
C TYR A 68 12.28 -14.25 -10.99
N ARG A 69 13.28 -15.13 -10.87
CA ARG A 69 13.52 -16.18 -11.87
C ARG A 69 12.38 -17.19 -11.92
N SER A 70 11.91 -17.65 -10.77
CA SER A 70 10.80 -18.60 -10.68
C SER A 70 9.50 -17.99 -11.24
N CYS A 71 9.22 -16.74 -10.88
CA CYS A 71 8.07 -16.01 -11.41
C CYS A 71 8.15 -15.81 -12.93
N SER A 72 9.34 -15.52 -13.48
CA SER A 72 9.50 -15.31 -14.92
C SER A 72 9.41 -16.59 -15.75
N GLN A 73 9.61 -17.74 -15.12
CA GLN A 73 9.50 -19.07 -15.72
C GLN A 73 8.15 -19.74 -15.48
N SER A 74 7.27 -19.12 -14.69
CA SER A 74 5.97 -19.70 -14.36
C SER A 74 5.10 -19.84 -15.62
N PRO A 75 4.57 -21.05 -15.93
CA PRO A 75 3.73 -21.27 -17.09
C PRO A 75 2.43 -20.46 -16.97
N GLY A 76 1.96 -19.90 -18.09
CA GLY A 76 0.75 -19.07 -18.13
C GLY A 76 1.01 -17.58 -18.35
N VAL A 77 0.43 -16.72 -17.51
CA VAL A 77 0.54 -15.26 -17.63
C VAL A 77 1.83 -14.80 -16.94
N ARG A 78 2.81 -14.34 -17.74
CA ARG A 78 4.05 -13.78 -17.21
C ARG A 78 3.81 -12.39 -16.63
N ASN A 79 3.60 -12.36 -15.33
CA ASN A 79 3.39 -11.13 -14.57
C ASN A 79 4.71 -10.47 -14.15
N VAL A 80 5.76 -11.27 -14.00
CA VAL A 80 7.15 -10.82 -13.93
C VAL A 80 7.84 -11.35 -15.18
N VAL A 81 8.50 -10.47 -15.93
CA VAL A 81 9.25 -10.85 -17.13
C VAL A 81 10.71 -10.52 -16.89
N TRP A 82 11.53 -11.56 -16.97
CA TRP A 82 12.98 -11.45 -16.92
C TRP A 82 13.59 -12.39 -17.95
N LYS A 83 14.15 -11.78 -19.00
CA LYS A 83 14.74 -12.47 -20.14
C LYS A 83 15.90 -13.38 -19.74
N GLU A 84 15.95 -14.57 -20.32
CA GLU A 84 17.05 -15.51 -20.12
C GLU A 84 18.41 -14.94 -20.57
N GLY A 85 19.46 -15.29 -19.82
CA GLY A 85 20.82 -14.82 -20.07
C GLY A 85 21.08 -13.36 -19.69
N LYS A 86 20.08 -12.60 -19.22
CA LYS A 86 20.28 -11.24 -18.73
C LYS A 86 20.70 -11.22 -17.26
N PRO A 87 21.56 -10.26 -16.85
CA PRO A 87 21.96 -10.13 -15.46
C PRO A 87 20.76 -9.74 -14.59
N TYR A 88 20.87 -10.01 -13.29
CA TYR A 88 19.90 -9.55 -12.30
C TYR A 88 20.09 -8.05 -12.06
N ALA A 89 19.37 -7.25 -12.83
CA ALA A 89 19.38 -5.79 -12.78
C ALA A 89 17.99 -5.24 -13.14
N MET A 90 17.64 -4.09 -12.57
CA MET A 90 16.30 -3.49 -12.68
C MET A 90 15.89 -3.14 -14.12
N GLU A 91 16.87 -2.89 -14.99
CA GLU A 91 16.65 -2.64 -16.43
C GLU A 91 16.17 -3.86 -17.23
N TYR A 92 16.28 -5.06 -16.65
CA TYR A 92 15.86 -6.33 -17.27
C TYR A 92 14.70 -7.00 -16.52
N LEU A 93 14.21 -6.39 -15.44
CA LEU A 93 13.06 -6.86 -14.68
C LEU A 93 11.84 -6.03 -15.06
N PHE A 94 10.86 -6.66 -15.70
CA PHE A 94 9.62 -6.01 -16.09
C PHE A 94 8.45 -6.64 -15.35
N PHE A 95 7.43 -5.84 -15.09
CA PHE A 95 6.24 -6.23 -14.36
C PHE A 95 5.03 -5.88 -15.19
N LYS A 96 4.10 -6.82 -15.26
CA LYS A 96 2.79 -6.57 -15.81
C LYS A 96 1.95 -5.91 -14.74
N SER A 97 1.61 -4.65 -14.94
CA SER A 97 0.79 -3.90 -14.00
C SER A 97 -0.61 -4.51 -13.89
N VAL A 98 -1.14 -4.58 -12.67
CA VAL A 98 -2.46 -5.14 -12.40
C VAL A 98 -3.58 -4.16 -12.72
N ASP A 99 -3.27 -2.86 -12.69
CA ASP A 99 -4.22 -1.77 -12.92
C ASP A 99 -4.33 -1.35 -14.39
N THR A 100 -3.24 -1.43 -15.17
CA THR A 100 -3.25 -1.02 -16.60
C THR A 100 -2.92 -2.14 -17.58
N GLY A 101 -2.42 -3.28 -17.09
CA GLY A 101 -1.98 -4.39 -17.92
C GLY A 101 -0.73 -4.11 -18.77
N ARG A 102 -0.07 -2.96 -18.56
CA ARG A 102 1.19 -2.58 -19.22
C ARG A 102 2.32 -3.44 -18.68
N LEU A 103 3.30 -3.74 -19.52
CA LEU A 103 4.56 -4.37 -19.15
C LEU A 103 5.62 -3.29 -18.99
N LEU A 104 5.94 -2.93 -17.74
CA LEU A 104 6.78 -1.80 -17.38
C LEU A 104 8.08 -2.26 -16.70
N PRO A 105 9.23 -1.62 -16.97
CA PRO A 105 10.48 -1.97 -16.33
C PRO A 105 10.54 -1.42 -14.89
N MET A 106 11.09 -2.21 -13.97
CA MET A 106 11.34 -1.81 -12.58
C MET A 106 12.28 -0.59 -12.49
N LYS A 107 13.20 -0.42 -13.45
CA LYS A 107 14.13 0.73 -13.48
C LYS A 107 13.43 2.08 -13.36
N TYR A 108 12.25 2.24 -13.97
CA TYR A 108 11.47 3.48 -13.97
C TYR A 108 10.38 3.51 -12.89
N ALA A 109 10.34 2.53 -11.98
CA ALA A 109 9.46 2.57 -10.82
C ALA A 109 9.98 3.60 -9.79
N GLU A 110 9.45 4.82 -9.87
CA GLU A 110 9.80 5.94 -8.99
C GLU A 110 9.03 5.90 -7.67
N ILE A 111 9.68 5.62 -6.54
CA ILE A 111 8.99 5.57 -5.24
C ILE A 111 9.10 6.88 -4.47
N ARG A 112 8.00 7.29 -3.83
CA ARG A 112 7.94 8.35 -2.84
C ARG A 112 7.31 7.78 -1.57
N ILE A 113 8.15 7.61 -0.56
CA ILE A 113 7.75 7.04 0.72
C ILE A 113 7.26 8.15 1.64
N GLN A 114 6.12 7.92 2.29
CA GLN A 114 5.55 8.82 3.30
C GLN A 114 5.49 8.06 4.63
N PHE A 115 6.37 8.40 5.56
CA PHE A 115 6.38 7.79 6.89
C PHE A 115 5.35 8.45 7.80
N TYR A 116 4.46 7.65 8.37
CA TYR A 116 3.53 8.03 9.42
C TYR A 116 3.96 7.35 10.71
N VAL A 117 4.47 8.15 11.64
CA VAL A 117 5.08 7.68 12.89
C VAL A 117 4.39 8.39 14.04
N ASP A 118 4.21 7.68 15.16
CA ASP A 118 3.74 8.29 16.40
C ASP A 118 4.59 9.52 16.80
N ARG A 119 3.92 10.54 17.34
CA ARG A 119 4.54 11.82 17.69
C ARG A 119 5.63 11.64 18.76
N ASN A 120 5.38 10.86 19.80
CA ASN A 120 6.36 10.66 20.88
C ASN A 120 7.60 9.95 20.33
N ARG A 121 7.41 8.98 19.44
CA ARG A 121 8.51 8.32 18.73
C ARG A 121 9.30 9.29 17.85
N TRP A 122 8.61 10.12 17.07
CA TRP A 122 9.27 11.15 16.25
C TRP A 122 10.08 12.14 17.11
N GLU A 123 9.49 12.61 18.21
CA GLU A 123 10.16 13.50 19.16
C GLU A 123 11.36 12.85 19.85
N ARG A 124 11.28 11.56 20.20
CA ARG A 124 12.41 10.79 20.75
C ARG A 124 13.58 10.75 19.77
N GLN A 125 13.31 10.54 18.48
CA GLN A 125 14.35 10.58 17.45
C GLN A 125 15.00 11.96 17.34
N ASN A 126 14.21 13.03 17.26
CA ASN A 126 14.72 14.40 17.15
C ASN A 126 15.59 14.80 18.36
N LYS A 127 15.31 14.25 19.54
CA LYS A 127 16.07 14.51 20.79
C LYS A 127 17.41 13.75 20.86
N MET A 128 17.67 12.75 20.03
CA MET A 128 18.93 12.00 20.06
C MET A 128 20.12 12.89 19.67
N LYS A 129 21.11 13.09 20.54
CA LYS A 129 22.24 14.00 20.25
C LYS A 129 23.21 13.48 19.18
N ASP A 130 23.27 12.16 18.99
CA ASP A 130 24.17 11.51 18.05
C ASP A 130 23.60 11.58 16.63
N VAL A 131 24.20 12.41 15.78
CA VAL A 131 23.79 12.60 14.38
C VAL A 131 23.80 11.29 13.59
N ARG A 132 24.67 10.31 13.92
CA ARG A 132 24.65 8.98 13.29
C ARG A 132 23.42 8.14 13.68
N LYS A 133 22.76 8.49 14.79
CA LYS A 133 21.55 7.82 15.30
C LYS A 133 20.26 8.62 15.08
N ARG A 134 20.36 9.92 14.73
CA ARG A 134 19.30 10.91 15.00
C ARG A 134 18.05 10.81 14.11
N MET A 135 18.17 10.76 12.78
CA MET A 135 16.99 10.87 11.90
C MET A 135 17.10 10.09 10.60
N GLU A 136 18.32 9.69 10.22
CA GLU A 136 18.59 8.90 9.02
C GLU A 136 18.90 7.44 9.38
N GLY A 137 18.78 7.06 10.65
CA GLY A 137 19.04 5.70 11.10
C GLY A 137 17.80 4.85 10.90
N GLU A 138 16.83 4.98 11.80
CA GLU A 138 15.66 4.09 11.83
C GLU A 138 14.83 4.18 10.54
N MET A 139 14.43 5.38 10.06
CA MET A 139 13.62 5.48 8.82
C MET A 139 14.37 4.96 7.60
N PHE A 140 15.67 5.21 7.50
CA PHE A 140 16.51 4.65 6.43
C PHE A 140 16.66 3.13 6.56
N GLN A 141 16.79 2.60 7.78
CA GLN A 141 16.80 1.16 8.03
C GLN A 141 15.46 0.54 7.64
N ILE A 142 14.34 1.16 8.01
CA ILE A 142 13.00 0.75 7.57
C ILE A 142 12.93 0.79 6.04
N MET A 143 13.42 1.85 5.41
CA MET A 143 13.48 1.94 3.95
C MET A 143 14.35 0.84 3.32
N LEU A 144 15.52 0.53 3.89
CA LEU A 144 16.41 -0.53 3.41
C LEU A 144 15.78 -1.92 3.55
N LEU A 145 15.14 -2.19 4.70
CA LEU A 145 14.41 -3.42 4.97
C LEU A 145 13.18 -3.54 4.05
N GLY A 146 12.46 -2.44 3.87
CA GLY A 146 11.26 -2.35 3.05
C GLY A 146 11.50 -2.21 1.56
N MET A 147 12.74 -2.02 1.11
CA MET A 147 13.04 -1.72 -0.30
C MET A 147 12.55 -2.83 -1.23
N GLY A 148 12.81 -4.09 -0.88
CA GLY A 148 12.34 -5.25 -1.66
C GLY A 148 10.82 -5.25 -1.85
N PRO A 149 10.03 -5.32 -0.75
CA PRO A 149 8.57 -5.24 -0.79
C PRO A 149 8.03 -4.01 -1.51
N THR A 150 8.57 -2.84 -1.19
CA THR A 150 8.11 -1.56 -1.71
C THR A 150 8.30 -1.52 -3.23
N MET A 151 9.48 -1.92 -3.71
CA MET A 151 9.77 -2.02 -5.14
C MET A 151 8.91 -3.09 -5.81
N PHE A 152 8.73 -4.24 -5.17
CA PHE A 152 7.91 -5.34 -5.67
C PHE A 152 6.44 -4.91 -5.84
N LEU A 153 5.80 -4.46 -4.77
CA LEU A 153 4.41 -4.04 -4.76
C LEU A 153 4.16 -2.87 -5.69
N ARG A 154 5.06 -1.87 -5.67
CA ARG A 154 5.00 -0.78 -6.63
C ARG A 154 5.04 -1.29 -8.07
N SER A 155 5.92 -2.22 -8.40
CA SER A 155 6.11 -2.60 -9.80
C SER A 155 4.85 -3.22 -10.42
N PHE A 156 3.89 -3.67 -9.60
CA PHE A 156 2.57 -4.11 -10.05
C PHE A 156 1.56 -2.99 -10.27
N VAL A 157 1.80 -1.76 -9.81
CA VAL A 157 0.84 -0.65 -9.93
C VAL A 157 1.45 0.51 -10.71
N ASP A 158 0.89 0.76 -11.89
CA ASP A 158 1.32 1.81 -12.81
C ASP A 158 0.83 3.19 -12.35
N ILE A 159 -0.48 3.34 -12.14
CA ILE A 159 -1.10 4.61 -11.78
C ILE A 159 -1.14 4.75 -10.26
N GLY A 160 -0.61 5.85 -9.73
CA GLY A 160 -0.70 6.17 -8.30
C GLY A 160 0.17 5.32 -7.37
N GLY A 161 0.87 4.28 -7.89
CA GLY A 161 1.81 3.50 -7.08
C GLY A 161 3.01 4.30 -6.58
N ALA A 162 3.26 5.49 -7.16
CA ALA A 162 4.30 6.46 -6.76
C ALA A 162 4.37 6.66 -5.25
N ASP A 163 3.21 6.90 -4.67
CA ASP A 163 3.04 7.41 -3.34
C ASP A 163 2.71 6.28 -2.37
N ILE A 164 3.68 5.94 -1.52
CA ILE A 164 3.61 4.77 -0.66
C ILE A 164 3.59 5.22 0.81
N PRO A 165 2.40 5.30 1.42
CA PRO A 165 2.28 5.56 2.84
C PRO A 165 2.74 4.34 3.65
N ILE A 166 3.65 4.57 4.59
CA ILE A 166 4.16 3.58 5.53
C ILE A 166 3.78 4.02 6.95
N VAL A 167 2.85 3.30 7.57
CA VAL A 167 2.45 3.47 8.96
C VAL A 167 3.38 2.64 9.83
N VAL A 168 4.19 3.31 10.64
CA VAL A 168 5.14 2.67 11.55
C VAL A 168 4.44 2.37 12.87
N THR A 169 4.42 1.10 13.24
CA THR A 169 3.70 0.58 14.41
C THR A 169 4.61 -0.31 15.26
N ASP A 170 4.35 -0.41 16.55
CA ASP A 170 4.94 -1.43 17.43
C ASP A 170 4.00 -2.62 17.70
N TRP A 171 2.90 -2.69 16.97
CA TRP A 171 1.84 -3.68 17.13
C TRP A 171 2.37 -5.11 16.91
N CYS A 172 1.87 -6.04 17.71
CA CYS A 172 2.04 -7.47 17.47
C CYS A 172 1.26 -7.92 16.21
N ASP A 173 1.61 -9.11 15.70
CA ASP A 173 0.99 -9.67 14.48
C ASP A 173 -0.53 -9.81 14.59
N ASP A 174 -1.02 -10.27 15.75
CA ASP A 174 -2.45 -10.43 16.00
C ASP A 174 -3.17 -9.08 15.97
N HIS A 175 -2.55 -8.02 16.50
CA HIS A 175 -3.15 -6.70 16.53
C HIS A 175 -3.20 -6.05 15.14
N VAL A 176 -2.14 -6.17 14.33
CA VAL A 176 -2.18 -5.77 12.91
C VAL A 176 -3.26 -6.53 12.16
N LYS A 177 -3.35 -7.84 12.35
CA LYS A 177 -4.38 -8.68 11.70
C LYS A 177 -5.79 -8.24 12.09
N MET A 178 -6.05 -8.00 13.37
CA MET A 178 -7.34 -7.52 13.87
C MET A 178 -7.72 -6.17 13.25
N ALA A 179 -6.77 -5.23 13.16
CA ALA A 179 -6.98 -3.93 12.54
C ALA A 179 -7.33 -4.04 11.05
N LEU A 180 -6.56 -4.83 10.30
CA LEU A 180 -6.79 -5.05 8.87
C LEU A 180 -8.13 -5.75 8.61
N ASP A 181 -8.45 -6.81 9.36
CA ASP A 181 -9.72 -7.53 9.24
C ASP A 181 -10.91 -6.60 9.55
N TYR A 182 -10.78 -5.70 10.52
CA TYR A 182 -11.78 -4.67 10.79
C TYR A 182 -11.99 -3.74 9.60
N TRP A 183 -10.93 -3.15 9.03
CA TRP A 183 -11.06 -2.24 7.89
C TRP A 183 -11.65 -2.96 6.65
N ILE A 184 -11.24 -4.20 6.40
CA ILE A 184 -11.80 -5.01 5.31
C ILE A 184 -13.28 -5.28 5.54
N ASN A 185 -13.65 -5.82 6.70
CA ASN A 185 -15.03 -6.19 6.98
C ASN A 185 -15.95 -4.96 6.99
N MET A 186 -15.46 -3.81 7.46
CA MET A 186 -16.16 -2.54 7.29
C MET A 186 -16.33 -2.15 5.83
N SER A 187 -15.27 -2.20 5.02
CA SER A 187 -15.33 -1.83 3.59
C SER A 187 -16.28 -2.73 2.79
N ALA A 188 -16.31 -4.02 3.14
CA ALA A 188 -17.19 -5.02 2.54
C ALA A 188 -18.64 -4.93 3.03
N GLY A 189 -18.97 -4.01 3.94
CA GLY A 189 -20.31 -3.91 4.53
C GLY A 189 -20.72 -5.14 5.33
N ARG A 190 -19.76 -5.93 5.82
CA ARG A 190 -20.02 -7.16 6.58
C ARG A 190 -20.31 -6.91 8.06
N LEU A 191 -20.06 -5.70 8.54
CA LEU A 191 -20.31 -5.28 9.91
C LEU A 191 -21.45 -4.27 9.95
N SER A 192 -22.46 -4.51 10.78
CA SER A 192 -23.42 -3.46 11.16
C SER A 192 -22.72 -2.34 11.95
N ASP A 193 -23.38 -1.19 12.10
CA ASP A 193 -22.82 -0.08 12.90
C ASP A 193 -22.52 -0.49 14.34
N LYS A 194 -23.41 -1.31 14.93
CA LYS A 194 -23.23 -1.80 16.30
C LYS A 194 -22.02 -2.74 16.39
N GLU A 195 -21.88 -3.68 15.46
CA GLU A 195 -20.74 -4.60 15.41
C GLU A 195 -19.43 -3.84 15.14
N SER A 196 -19.44 -2.88 14.22
CA SER A 196 -18.29 -2.03 13.92
C SER A 196 -17.80 -1.29 15.17
N ARG A 197 -18.72 -0.71 15.96
CA ARG A 197 -18.37 -0.04 17.21
C ARG A 197 -17.82 -1.01 18.26
N ILE A 198 -18.39 -2.21 18.37
CA ILE A 198 -17.93 -3.25 19.30
C ILE A 198 -16.51 -3.70 18.94
N GLU A 199 -16.28 -4.05 17.67
CA GLU A 199 -14.96 -4.47 17.18
C GLU A 199 -13.93 -3.34 17.30
N PHE A 200 -14.30 -2.11 16.95
CA PHE A 200 -13.43 -0.94 17.15
C PHE A 200 -13.00 -0.81 18.62
N CYS A 201 -13.95 -0.84 19.56
CA CYS A 201 -13.64 -0.75 20.98
C CYS A 201 -12.79 -1.92 21.47
N LYS A 202 -13.00 -3.13 20.95
CA LYS A 202 -12.20 -4.31 21.28
C LYS A 202 -10.75 -4.13 20.85
N ILE A 203 -10.51 -3.72 19.61
CA ILE A 203 -9.16 -3.49 19.07
C ILE A 203 -8.46 -2.33 19.82
N ALA A 204 -9.16 -1.20 20.00
CA ALA A 204 -8.63 -0.06 20.74
C ALA A 204 -8.25 -0.41 22.19
N ARG A 205 -9.04 -1.26 22.86
CA ARG A 205 -8.71 -1.72 24.21
C ARG A 205 -7.46 -2.58 24.23
N THR A 206 -7.30 -3.51 23.28
CA THR A 206 -6.06 -4.29 23.14
C THR A 206 -4.85 -3.37 23.01
N SER A 207 -4.93 -2.30 22.21
CA SER A 207 -3.86 -1.30 22.07
C SER A 207 -3.50 -0.59 23.38
N SER A 208 -4.51 -0.29 24.23
CA SER A 208 -4.32 0.46 25.46
C SER A 208 -3.65 -0.33 26.58
N TYR A 209 -3.79 -1.66 26.60
CA TYR A 209 -3.15 -2.51 27.59
C TYR A 209 -1.68 -2.80 27.27
N GLU A 210 -1.33 -2.81 25.99
CA GLU A 210 0.01 -3.14 25.51
C GLU A 210 0.89 -1.89 25.27
N CYS A 211 0.38 -0.68 25.51
CA CYS A 211 1.06 0.59 25.21
C CYS A 211 1.53 0.69 23.75
N ASN A 212 0.69 0.24 22.83
CA ASN A 212 1.01 0.17 21.41
C ASN A 212 0.93 1.57 20.76
N GLU A 213 2.00 1.99 20.06
CA GLU A 213 2.14 3.20 19.27
C GLU A 213 2.13 2.90 17.74
N PRO A 214 1.31 3.62 16.94
CA PRO A 214 0.25 4.54 17.35
C PRO A 214 -0.91 3.77 17.99
N SER A 215 -1.79 4.49 18.70
CA SER A 215 -3.04 3.87 19.14
C SER A 215 -3.89 3.45 17.94
N PHE A 216 -4.76 2.45 18.12
CA PHE A 216 -5.63 2.02 17.02
C PHE A 216 -6.54 3.15 16.50
N TYR A 217 -6.96 4.06 17.40
CA TYR A 217 -7.76 5.23 17.02
C TYR A 217 -7.02 6.15 16.05
N GLU A 218 -5.76 6.46 16.33
CA GLU A 218 -4.93 7.31 15.46
C GLU A 218 -4.69 6.66 14.10
N ALA A 219 -4.40 5.35 14.08
CA ALA A 219 -4.23 4.59 12.86
C ALA A 219 -5.52 4.53 12.03
N ASP A 220 -6.68 4.30 12.65
CA ASP A 220 -7.98 4.28 11.97
C ASP A 220 -8.31 5.64 11.33
N LEU A 221 -8.08 6.73 12.06
CA LEU A 221 -8.24 8.09 11.51
C LEU A 221 -7.32 8.34 10.32
N LEU A 222 -6.05 7.93 10.42
CA LEU A 222 -5.08 8.08 9.34
C LEU A 222 -5.52 7.30 8.10
N VAL A 223 -5.87 6.02 8.25
CA VAL A 223 -6.33 5.17 7.15
C VAL A 223 -7.56 5.78 6.50
N ARG A 224 -8.56 6.24 7.27
CA ARG A 224 -9.73 6.94 6.73
C ARG A 224 -9.34 8.19 5.94
N SER A 225 -8.42 8.98 6.49
CA SER A 225 -7.95 10.22 5.86
C SER A 225 -7.27 9.90 4.52
N LEU A 226 -6.36 8.93 4.47
CA LEU A 226 -5.69 8.49 3.25
C LEU A 226 -6.65 7.99 2.15
N LEU A 227 -7.80 7.46 2.54
CA LEU A 227 -8.76 6.87 1.61
C LEU A 227 -9.88 7.83 1.17
N GLN A 228 -10.13 8.88 1.95
CA GLN A 228 -11.37 9.67 1.81
C GLN A 228 -11.16 11.17 1.82
N ASP A 229 -10.01 11.67 2.31
CA ASP A 229 -9.79 13.11 2.38
C ASP A 229 -9.72 13.69 0.97
N PRO A 230 -10.71 14.50 0.55
CA PRO A 230 -10.74 15.05 -0.80
C PRO A 230 -9.57 16.00 -1.06
N SER A 231 -8.92 16.53 -0.01
CA SER A 231 -7.74 17.38 -0.15
C SER A 231 -6.48 16.62 -0.57
N LEU A 232 -6.47 15.30 -0.47
CA LEU A 232 -5.38 14.48 -0.96
C LEU A 232 -5.34 14.41 -2.48
N GLU A 233 -6.45 14.64 -3.19
CA GLU A 233 -6.59 14.52 -4.66
C GLU A 233 -6.22 13.13 -5.25
N TYR A 234 -5.70 12.20 -4.44
CA TYR A 234 -5.39 10.82 -4.81
C TYR A 234 -5.75 9.86 -3.67
N VAL A 235 -5.91 8.58 -4.01
CA VAL A 235 -6.01 7.48 -3.04
C VAL A 235 -4.86 6.51 -3.33
N PRO A 236 -4.01 6.20 -2.33
CA PRO A 236 -2.90 5.29 -2.54
C PRO A 236 -3.41 3.89 -2.95
N PRO A 237 -2.74 3.17 -3.85
CA PRO A 237 -3.14 1.80 -4.21
C PRO A 237 -3.04 0.81 -3.04
N PHE A 238 -2.10 1.06 -2.13
CA PHE A 238 -1.90 0.29 -0.92
C PHE A 238 -1.26 1.15 0.17
N ILE A 239 -1.46 0.76 1.42
CA ILE A 239 -0.84 1.33 2.62
C ILE A 239 0.01 0.24 3.25
N LEU A 240 1.26 0.54 3.61
CA LEU A 240 2.12 -0.42 4.30
C LEU A 240 2.10 -0.18 5.80
N PHE A 241 1.90 -1.23 6.59
CA PHE A 241 2.12 -1.22 8.03
C PHE A 241 3.46 -1.86 8.32
N PHE A 242 4.39 -1.07 8.86
CA PHE A 242 5.69 -1.56 9.31
C PHE A 242 5.64 -1.84 10.81
N GLN A 243 5.89 -3.08 11.22
CA GLN A 243 5.96 -3.49 12.62
C GLN A 243 7.42 -3.46 13.09
N ILE A 244 7.74 -2.53 13.97
CA ILE A 244 9.12 -2.27 14.43
C ILE A 244 9.72 -3.48 15.15
N ASN A 245 8.93 -4.15 15.99
CA ASN A 245 9.41 -5.27 16.81
C ASN A 245 9.71 -6.53 15.97
N GLY A 246 9.18 -6.62 14.74
CA GLY A 246 9.41 -7.75 13.83
C GLY A 246 10.08 -7.39 12.51
N GLY A 247 10.30 -6.10 12.22
CA GLY A 247 10.81 -5.66 10.92
C GLY A 247 9.87 -5.98 9.74
N LYS A 248 8.58 -6.21 10.00
CA LYS A 248 7.62 -6.81 9.07
C LYS A 248 6.79 -5.75 8.37
N PHE A 249 6.57 -5.92 7.06
CA PHE A 249 5.70 -5.05 6.25
C PHE A 249 4.42 -5.78 5.88
N THR A 250 3.27 -5.24 6.29
CA THR A 250 1.94 -5.79 5.97
C THR A 250 1.14 -4.78 5.14
N PRO A 251 0.77 -5.11 3.90
CA PRO A 251 0.06 -4.20 3.00
C PRO A 251 -1.45 -4.30 3.18
N LEU A 252 -2.10 -3.13 3.22
CA LEU A 252 -3.54 -2.95 3.05
C LEU A 252 -3.80 -2.39 1.65
N PHE A 253 -4.35 -3.20 0.75
CA PHE A 253 -4.72 -2.75 -0.59
C PHE A 253 -6.06 -2.03 -0.57
N THR A 254 -6.16 -0.95 -1.33
CA THR A 254 -7.40 -0.16 -1.41
C THR A 254 -8.43 -0.77 -2.36
N SER A 255 -8.03 -1.78 -3.13
CA SER A 255 -8.89 -2.63 -3.95
C SER A 255 -8.24 -4.00 -4.14
N PRO A 256 -9.01 -5.11 -4.24
CA PRO A 256 -8.45 -6.45 -4.45
C PRO A 256 -7.76 -6.58 -5.82
N HIS A 257 -8.18 -5.77 -6.80
CA HIS A 257 -7.60 -5.74 -8.15
C HIS A 257 -6.21 -5.10 -8.20
N LEU A 258 -5.81 -4.39 -7.14
CA LEU A 258 -4.49 -3.77 -7.03
C LEU A 258 -3.47 -4.69 -6.35
N ALA A 259 -3.92 -5.82 -5.79
CA ALA A 259 -3.03 -6.82 -5.24
C ALA A 259 -2.35 -7.59 -6.39
N PRO A 260 -1.06 -7.95 -6.25
CA PRO A 260 -0.43 -8.89 -7.17
C PRO A 260 -1.23 -10.21 -7.24
N PRO A 261 -1.09 -11.01 -8.31
CA PRO A 261 -1.72 -12.33 -8.40
C PRO A 261 -1.24 -13.32 -7.33
N SER A 262 -2.14 -14.06 -6.70
CA SER A 262 -1.82 -14.99 -5.59
C SER A 262 -0.63 -15.93 -5.86
N PRO A 263 -0.48 -16.56 -7.04
CA PRO A 263 0.68 -17.42 -7.30
C PRO A 263 2.04 -16.72 -7.16
N ILE A 264 2.10 -15.41 -7.42
CA ILE A 264 3.32 -14.62 -7.23
C ILE A 264 3.57 -14.38 -5.75
N LEU A 265 2.51 -14.10 -4.99
CA LEU A 265 2.61 -13.79 -3.57
C LEU A 265 2.96 -15.04 -2.77
N ASP A 266 2.39 -16.18 -3.14
CA ASP A 266 2.70 -17.48 -2.54
C ASP A 266 4.18 -17.87 -2.73
N ALA A 267 4.77 -17.39 -3.84
CA ALA A 267 6.16 -17.63 -4.21
C ALA A 267 7.14 -16.62 -3.60
N LEU A 268 6.67 -15.57 -2.90
CA LEU A 268 7.56 -14.57 -2.31
C LEU A 268 8.65 -15.22 -1.44
N PRO A 269 9.87 -14.65 -1.41
CA PRO A 269 10.94 -15.17 -0.59
C PRO A 269 10.48 -15.32 0.86
N ARG A 270 10.51 -16.55 1.39
CA ARG A 270 10.24 -16.79 2.81
C ARG A 270 11.57 -16.75 3.57
N GLY A 271 11.57 -15.95 4.62
CA GLY A 271 12.66 -15.84 5.57
C GLY A 271 13.85 -14.96 5.22
N CYS A 272 14.88 -15.05 6.04
CA CYS A 272 16.08 -14.21 5.96
C CYS A 272 16.93 -14.41 4.71
N GLY A 273 16.67 -15.49 3.96
CA GLY A 273 17.20 -15.62 2.62
C GLY A 273 18.68 -15.98 2.51
N ALA A 274 19.31 -16.38 3.61
CA ALA A 274 20.61 -17.02 3.55
C ALA A 274 20.45 -18.42 2.91
N PRO A 275 21.24 -18.78 1.88
CA PRO A 275 21.11 -20.06 1.15
C PRO A 275 21.21 -21.31 2.03
N GLN A 276 21.91 -21.19 3.15
CA GLN A 276 22.13 -22.21 4.16
C GLN A 276 21.28 -22.01 5.43
N CYS A 277 20.28 -21.14 5.40
CA CYS A 277 19.42 -20.95 6.55
C CYS A 277 18.54 -22.19 6.76
N THR A 278 18.84 -22.92 7.82
CA THR A 278 18.07 -24.08 8.29
C THR A 278 17.20 -23.74 9.49
N ASP A 279 17.24 -22.50 9.96
CA ASP A 279 16.41 -22.05 11.07
C ASP A 279 14.97 -21.87 10.59
N ASP A 280 14.11 -22.78 11.03
CA ASP A 280 12.68 -22.77 10.72
C ASP A 280 12.01 -21.47 11.19
N LYS A 281 12.54 -20.79 12.23
CA LYS A 281 12.07 -19.47 12.66
C LYS A 281 12.51 -18.37 11.70
N CYS A 282 13.72 -18.47 11.14
CA CYS A 282 14.23 -17.52 10.15
C CYS A 282 13.46 -17.59 8.84
N ARG A 283 12.77 -18.71 8.52
CA ARG A 283 11.85 -18.83 7.37
C ARG A 283 10.59 -17.98 7.52
N ASP A 284 10.21 -17.69 8.75
CA ASP A 284 8.95 -17.03 9.10
C ASP A 284 9.16 -15.52 9.39
N GLU A 285 10.33 -15.09 9.85
CA GLU A 285 10.43 -13.78 10.51
C GLU A 285 10.64 -12.56 9.59
N VAL A 286 11.21 -12.70 8.38
CA VAL A 286 11.59 -11.51 7.58
C VAL A 286 10.50 -11.03 6.62
N TRP A 287 9.58 -11.91 6.17
CA TRP A 287 8.62 -11.57 5.10
C TRP A 287 7.18 -12.07 5.31
N ASN A 288 6.80 -12.55 6.51
CA ASN A 288 5.44 -13.02 6.83
C ASN A 288 4.31 -11.98 6.68
N GLY A 289 4.60 -10.74 6.26
CA GLY A 289 3.59 -9.69 6.12
C GLY A 289 2.98 -9.61 4.72
N ILE A 290 3.62 -10.23 3.72
CA ILE A 290 3.12 -10.29 2.34
C ILE A 290 3.06 -11.75 1.91
N ASP A 291 2.31 -12.57 2.64
CA ASP A 291 1.85 -13.85 2.10
C ASP A 291 0.39 -13.69 1.61
N SER A 292 -0.09 -14.59 0.75
CA SER A 292 -1.46 -14.48 0.21
C SER A 292 -2.56 -14.46 1.28
N ALA A 293 -2.33 -15.05 2.46
CA ALA A 293 -3.27 -15.04 3.59
C ALA A 293 -3.19 -13.74 4.42
N SER A 294 -2.04 -13.07 4.39
CA SER A 294 -1.75 -11.77 5.00
C SER A 294 -2.09 -10.59 4.08
N LEU A 295 -2.39 -10.84 2.81
CA LEU A 295 -2.93 -9.83 1.90
C LEU A 295 -4.35 -9.49 2.29
N LYS A 296 -4.50 -8.22 2.65
CA LYS A 296 -5.75 -7.66 3.09
C LYS A 296 -6.13 -6.58 2.08
N SER A 297 -7.27 -6.76 1.42
CA SER A 297 -7.78 -5.80 0.44
C SER A 297 -9.16 -5.33 0.86
N LEU A 298 -9.35 -4.01 0.81
CA LEU A 298 -10.67 -3.42 0.98
C LEU A 298 -11.56 -3.87 -0.16
N ASP A 299 -12.83 -4.18 0.13
CA ASP A 299 -13.79 -4.54 -0.90
C ASP A 299 -14.42 -3.27 -1.46
N ALA A 300 -14.07 -2.93 -2.71
CA ALA A 300 -14.55 -1.72 -3.38
C ALA A 300 -15.98 -1.87 -3.94
N ASN A 301 -16.58 -3.07 -3.93
CA ASN A 301 -17.72 -3.40 -4.81
C ASN A 301 -19.08 -3.60 -4.13
N MET A 302 -19.26 -3.32 -2.83
CA MET A 302 -20.48 -3.75 -2.13
C MET A 302 -21.34 -2.71 -1.39
N ILE A 303 -21.23 -1.41 -1.68
CA ILE A 303 -22.26 -0.44 -1.21
C ILE A 303 -23.23 -0.07 -2.33
N LYS A 304 -24.08 -1.02 -2.74
CA LYS A 304 -25.39 -0.67 -3.30
C LYS A 304 -26.27 -0.27 -2.13
N CYS A 305 -26.32 1.01 -1.79
CA CYS A 305 -27.43 1.51 -0.97
C CYS A 305 -28.71 1.29 -1.77
N ASP A 306 -29.46 0.27 -1.41
CA ASP A 306 -30.80 0.09 -1.93
C ASP A 306 -31.62 1.32 -1.52
N LYS A 307 -31.99 2.17 -2.48
CA LYS A 307 -32.66 3.45 -2.23
C LYS A 307 -34.07 3.30 -1.64
N LYS A 308 -34.48 2.08 -1.31
CA LYS A 308 -35.86 1.71 -1.02
C LYS A 308 -36.09 1.15 0.39
N ASP A 309 -35.09 1.13 1.27
CA ASP A 309 -35.33 0.69 2.65
C ASP A 309 -35.72 1.88 3.55
N PRO A 310 -37.01 2.03 3.93
CA PRO A 310 -37.49 3.12 4.77
C PRO A 310 -37.03 3.00 6.24
N SER A 311 -36.38 1.90 6.64
CA SER A 311 -35.83 1.76 8.00
C SER A 311 -34.55 2.57 8.25
N PHE A 312 -33.95 3.15 7.20
CA PHE A 312 -32.69 3.90 7.27
C PHE A 312 -32.86 5.43 7.37
N SER A 313 -34.09 5.94 7.53
CA SER A 313 -34.38 7.38 7.48
C SER A 313 -34.13 8.15 8.79
N SER A 314 -33.73 7.49 9.88
CA SER A 314 -33.58 8.14 11.20
C SER A 314 -32.18 8.08 11.83
N LEU A 315 -31.22 7.39 11.20
CA LEU A 315 -29.81 7.51 11.57
C LEU A 315 -29.22 8.69 10.79
N SER A 316 -28.48 9.57 11.46
CA SER A 316 -27.88 10.73 10.79
C SER A 316 -27.09 10.21 9.58
N ALA A 317 -27.45 10.69 8.39
CA ALA A 317 -26.94 10.21 7.11
C ALA A 317 -25.41 10.38 6.95
N ASN A 318 -24.73 10.90 7.98
CA ASN A 318 -23.30 11.14 8.00
C ASN A 318 -22.53 9.87 8.39
N GLU A 319 -22.94 9.10 9.41
CA GLU A 319 -22.08 8.05 10.00
C GLU A 319 -21.99 6.73 9.21
N THR A 320 -23.03 6.37 8.44
CA THR A 320 -23.07 5.15 7.60
C THR A 320 -22.68 5.38 6.14
N ARG A 321 -22.48 6.64 5.72
CA ARG A 321 -22.02 7.00 4.36
C ARG A 321 -20.51 7.07 4.22
N PHE A 322 -19.75 6.93 5.31
CA PHE A 322 -18.31 7.21 5.33
C PHE A 322 -17.49 6.31 4.40
N TRP A 323 -17.89 5.06 4.11
CA TRP A 323 -17.05 4.13 3.33
C TRP A 323 -17.45 3.96 1.87
N ARG A 324 -18.12 4.94 1.25
CA ARG A 324 -18.16 4.98 -0.22
C ARG A 324 -16.80 5.44 -0.73
N LEU A 325 -15.85 4.52 -0.78
CA LEU A 325 -14.85 4.56 -1.85
C LEU A 325 -15.68 4.59 -3.13
N LYS A 326 -15.84 5.77 -3.73
CA LYS A 326 -16.21 5.87 -5.15
C LYS A 326 -15.27 4.86 -5.82
N ALA A 327 -15.76 4.00 -6.71
CA ALA A 327 -14.92 3.01 -7.38
C ALA A 327 -13.78 3.74 -8.11
N LEU A 328 -12.70 4.06 -7.41
CA LEU A 328 -11.58 4.87 -7.89
C LEU A 328 -10.69 4.00 -8.78
N TRP A 329 -10.76 2.69 -8.55
CA TRP A 329 -10.02 1.65 -9.22
C TRP A 329 -11.01 0.61 -9.77
N GLU A 330 -11.75 0.98 -10.81
CA GLU A 330 -12.40 -0.02 -11.65
C GLU A 330 -11.30 -0.82 -12.37
N PRO A 331 -11.44 -2.16 -12.54
CA PRO A 331 -10.48 -2.94 -13.31
C PRO A 331 -10.37 -2.33 -14.70
N LYS A 332 -9.27 -1.63 -14.98
CA LYS A 332 -9.14 -1.00 -16.29
C LYS A 332 -8.81 -2.07 -17.31
N GLU A 333 -9.47 -1.93 -18.44
CA GLU A 333 -9.12 -2.60 -19.68
C GLU A 333 -7.62 -2.43 -19.97
N GLN A 334 -7.04 -3.38 -20.70
CA GLN A 334 -5.63 -3.31 -21.05
C GLN A 334 -5.32 -2.01 -21.80
N LEU A 335 -4.36 -1.23 -21.31
CA LEU A 335 -3.92 0.01 -21.94
C LEU A 335 -2.85 -0.24 -23.01
N CYS A 336 -2.67 0.76 -23.88
CA CYS A 336 -1.48 0.88 -24.70
C CYS A 336 -0.21 0.86 -23.81
N ASN A 337 0.80 0.07 -24.18
CA ASN A 337 2.02 -0.13 -23.40
C ASN A 337 2.91 1.11 -23.33
N THR A 338 2.80 2.01 -24.30
CA THR A 338 3.53 3.27 -24.30
C THR A 338 3.14 4.11 -23.09
N TRP A 339 4.13 4.43 -22.27
CA TRP A 339 3.93 5.19 -21.05
C TRP A 339 3.26 6.55 -21.33
N GLY A 340 2.29 6.93 -20.50
CA GLY A 340 1.46 8.12 -20.68
C GLY A 340 0.28 7.98 -21.66
N CYS A 341 0.19 6.90 -22.44
CA CYS A 341 -0.92 6.70 -23.38
C CYS A 341 -2.14 6.02 -22.73
N ASN A 342 -3.20 6.78 -22.49
CA ASN A 342 -4.40 6.27 -21.81
C ASN A 342 -5.43 5.59 -22.75
N VAL A 343 -5.04 5.23 -23.98
CA VAL A 343 -5.92 4.48 -24.88
C VAL A 343 -6.06 3.06 -24.36
N SER A 344 -7.29 2.67 -24.02
CA SER A 344 -7.63 1.32 -23.58
C SER A 344 -8.26 0.48 -24.70
N ASP A 345 -8.21 -0.84 -24.55
CA ASP A 345 -8.94 -1.78 -25.41
C ASP A 345 -10.43 -1.86 -25.04
N SER A 346 -11.09 -0.70 -24.96
CA SER A 346 -12.46 -0.60 -24.48
C SER A 346 -13.50 -1.14 -25.43
N GLN A 347 -14.67 -1.51 -24.88
CA GLN A 347 -15.81 -1.86 -25.73
C GLN A 347 -16.18 -0.70 -26.66
N GLU A 348 -16.10 0.55 -26.20
CA GLU A 348 -16.31 1.72 -27.05
C GLU A 348 -15.24 1.86 -28.14
N TYR A 349 -13.98 1.57 -27.80
CA TYR A 349 -12.86 1.63 -28.73
C TYR A 349 -13.04 0.58 -29.84
N ARG A 350 -13.45 -0.63 -29.47
CA ARG A 350 -13.80 -1.72 -30.38
C ARG A 350 -15.04 -1.41 -31.22
N ALA A 351 -16.05 -0.77 -30.65
CA ALA A 351 -17.26 -0.36 -31.38
C ALA A 351 -16.96 0.65 -32.51
N ARG A 352 -15.87 1.41 -32.40
CA ARG A 352 -15.37 2.29 -33.47
C ARG A 352 -14.53 1.55 -34.52
N GLY A 353 -14.48 0.22 -34.48
CA GLY A 353 -13.66 -0.60 -35.37
C GLY A 353 -12.15 -0.50 -35.08
N MET A 354 -11.76 0.07 -33.95
CA MET A 354 -10.36 0.17 -33.53
C MET A 354 -10.01 -0.95 -32.56
N ALA A 355 -8.81 -1.52 -32.70
CA ALA A 355 -8.29 -2.51 -31.79
C ALA A 355 -6.82 -2.21 -31.48
N LEU A 356 -6.40 -2.44 -30.24
CA LEU A 356 -4.99 -2.36 -29.91
C LEU A 356 -4.23 -3.49 -30.62
N LYS A 357 -3.09 -3.15 -31.21
CA LYS A 357 -2.21 -4.08 -31.92
C LYS A 357 -1.32 -4.79 -30.92
N ARG A 358 -1.32 -6.13 -30.95
CA ARG A 358 -0.40 -6.94 -30.16
C ARG A 358 1.02 -6.89 -30.72
N CYS A 359 2.02 -6.93 -29.85
CA CYS A 359 3.39 -7.22 -30.29
C CYS A 359 3.43 -8.58 -30.98
N MET A 360 3.94 -8.64 -32.21
CA MET A 360 3.92 -9.87 -33.02
C MET A 360 4.77 -11.00 -32.42
N LYS A 361 5.80 -10.66 -31.64
CA LYS A 361 6.73 -11.63 -31.05
C LYS A 361 6.21 -12.20 -29.73
N CYS A 362 6.02 -11.36 -28.71
CA CYS A 362 5.59 -11.84 -27.38
C CYS A 362 4.07 -11.95 -27.22
N LYS A 363 3.27 -11.18 -27.99
CA LYS A 363 1.80 -11.09 -27.90
C LYS A 363 1.24 -10.58 -26.56
N GLU A 364 2.11 -10.15 -25.64
CA GLU A 364 1.75 -9.75 -24.27
C GLU A 364 1.37 -8.28 -24.13
N VAL A 365 2.04 -7.40 -24.90
CA VAL A 365 1.79 -5.95 -24.87
C VAL A 365 0.92 -5.51 -26.04
N LEU A 366 0.22 -4.41 -25.82
CA LEU A 366 -0.73 -3.81 -26.75
C LEU A 366 -0.30 -2.39 -27.11
N TYR A 367 -0.54 -1.98 -28.35
CA TYR A 367 -0.24 -0.62 -28.83
C TYR A 367 -1.40 -0.06 -29.64
N CYS A 368 -1.78 1.20 -29.42
CA CYS A 368 -2.80 1.85 -30.24
C CYS A 368 -2.27 2.24 -31.64
N SER A 369 -0.95 2.29 -31.83
CA SER A 369 -0.32 2.64 -33.11
C SER A 369 1.08 2.03 -33.26
N THR A 370 1.59 2.00 -34.49
CA THR A 370 2.98 1.62 -34.78
C THR A 370 3.98 2.65 -34.27
N ILE A 371 3.58 3.92 -34.14
CA ILE A 371 4.41 4.98 -33.56
C ILE A 371 4.67 4.66 -32.07
N HIS A 372 3.62 4.33 -31.33
CA HIS A 372 3.68 3.95 -29.92
C HIS A 372 4.53 2.70 -29.70
N GLN A 373 4.38 1.70 -30.57
CA GLN A 373 5.25 0.54 -30.58
C GLN A 373 6.73 0.91 -30.78
N ARG A 374 7.06 1.80 -31.73
CA ARG A 374 8.44 2.23 -31.97
C ARG A 374 9.04 3.00 -30.79
N LEU A 375 8.25 3.86 -30.14
CA LEU A 375 8.68 4.62 -28.97
C LEU A 375 9.00 3.69 -27.78
N ASP A 376 8.17 2.68 -27.55
CA ASP A 376 8.36 1.70 -26.49
C ASP A 376 9.45 0.65 -26.83
N TRP A 377 9.72 0.43 -28.12
CA TRP A 377 10.55 -0.69 -28.60
C TRP A 377 11.95 -0.72 -27.98
N GLU A 378 12.57 0.44 -27.76
CA GLU A 378 13.90 0.51 -27.17
C GLU A 378 13.97 -0.15 -25.79
N GLN A 379 12.90 -0.05 -25.01
CA GLN A 379 12.78 -0.70 -23.71
C GLN A 379 12.23 -2.12 -23.88
N HIS A 380 11.12 -2.27 -24.61
CA HIS A 380 10.44 -3.55 -24.79
C HIS A 380 11.35 -4.66 -25.34
N LYS A 381 12.24 -4.34 -26.29
CA LYS A 381 13.13 -5.33 -26.94
C LYS A 381 14.06 -6.04 -25.97
N THR A 382 14.34 -5.47 -24.79
CA THR A 382 15.22 -6.07 -23.78
C THR A 382 14.59 -7.28 -23.12
N VAL A 383 13.25 -7.37 -23.10
CA VAL A 383 12.47 -8.48 -22.54
C VAL A 383 11.55 -9.18 -23.53
N CYS A 384 11.48 -8.68 -24.77
CA CYS A 384 10.64 -9.25 -25.82
C CYS A 384 11.11 -10.66 -26.22
N GLU A 385 10.38 -11.66 -25.77
CA GLU A 385 10.60 -13.07 -26.09
C GLU A 385 9.31 -13.73 -26.51
N THR A 386 9.42 -14.68 -27.43
CA THR A 386 8.30 -15.53 -27.82
C THR A 386 7.78 -16.21 -26.56
N ARG A 387 6.46 -16.19 -26.37
CA ARG A 387 5.84 -16.90 -25.25
C ARG A 387 6.18 -18.40 -25.41
N PRO A 388 6.71 -19.08 -24.39
CA PRO A 388 6.75 -20.54 -24.40
C PRO A 388 5.33 -21.04 -24.68
N ASP A 389 5.17 -21.96 -25.62
CA ASP A 389 3.86 -22.56 -25.85
C ASP A 389 3.36 -23.16 -24.52
N PRO A 390 2.11 -22.88 -24.12
CA PRO A 390 1.58 -23.21 -22.80
C PRO A 390 1.54 -24.71 -22.50
#